data_AF-A0A2N1WBF6-F1
#
_entry.id   AF-A0A2N1WBF6-F1
#
_cell.length_a   1.000
_cell.length_b   1.000
_cell.length_c   1.000
_cell.angle_alpha   90.00
_cell.angle_beta   90.00
_cell.angle_gamma   90.00
#
_symmetry.space_group_name_H-M   'P 1'
#
loop_
_entity.id
_entity.type
_entity.pdbx_description
1 polymer ?
#
loop_
_entity_poly.entity_id
_entity_poly.type
_entity_poly.pdbx_seq_one_letter_code
_entity_poly.pdbx_strand_id
1 'polypeptide(L)'
;MLQPYIPILILLVFVVFNAALILGASQLLSSRRLTTVKGEAYESGMPSLGQARERFSVKFYLVAMLFIVFDIETIFLIPWAVAFQQLEGMAGILLLEMLTFVAILGVG
;
A
#
# COMPACT_ATOMS: atom_id res chain seq x y z
N MET A 1 -8.93 11.42 -25.28
CA MET A 1 -8.79 10.17 -24.51
C MET A 1 -8.25 10.36 -23.07
N LEU A 2 -7.65 11.50 -22.69
CA LEU A 2 -7.15 11.74 -21.31
C LEU A 2 -8.08 12.55 -20.39
N GLN A 3 -9.15 13.12 -20.93
CA GLN A 3 -10.16 13.89 -20.19
C GLN A 3 -10.68 13.20 -18.91
N PRO A 4 -10.95 11.88 -18.87
CA PRO A 4 -11.43 11.24 -17.64
C PRO A 4 -10.40 11.19 -16.50
N TYR A 5 -9.11 11.41 -16.77
CA TYR A 5 -8.07 11.43 -15.73
C TYR A 5 -7.88 12.82 -15.10
N ILE A 6 -8.40 13.88 -15.73
CA ILE A 6 -8.28 15.26 -15.22
C ILE A 6 -8.93 15.40 -13.84
N PRO A 7 -10.15 14.89 -13.58
CA PRO A 7 -10.74 14.94 -12.24
C PRO A 7 -9.92 14.21 -11.18
N ILE A 8 -9.31 13.07 -11.52
CA ILE A 8 -8.46 12.29 -10.61
C ILE A 8 -7.21 13.09 -10.23
N LEU A 9 -6.59 13.73 -11.21
CA LEU A 9 -5.41 14.57 -10.98
C LEU A 9 -5.74 15.80 -10.13
N ILE A 10 -6.87 16.46 -10.39
CA ILE A 10 -7.36 17.58 -9.57
C ILE A 10 -7.59 17.13 -8.13
N LEU A 11 -8.22 15.96 -7.93
CA LEU A 11 -8.45 15.40 -6.60
C LEU A 11 -7.12 15.13 -5.88
N LEU A 12 -6.16 14.52 -6.56
CA LEU A 12 -4.85 14.22 -5.99
C LEU A 12 -4.12 15.49 -5.56
N VAL A 13 -4.11 16.52 -6.42
CA VAL A 13 -3.53 17.84 -6.10
C VAL A 13 -4.25 18.46 -4.92
N PHE A 14 -5.58 18.41 -4.88
CA PHE A 14 -6.37 18.95 -3.79
C PHE A 14 -6.06 18.27 -2.45
N VAL A 15 -5.96 16.94 -2.41
CA VAL A 15 -5.66 16.17 -1.19
C VAL A 15 -4.25 16.48 -0.68
N VAL A 16 -3.25 16.48 -1.57
CA VAL A 16 -1.87 16.81 -1.21
C VAL A 16 -1.76 18.25 -0.72
N PHE A 17 -2.40 19.19 -1.42
CA PHE A 17 -2.46 20.60 -1.02
C PHE A 17 -3.13 20.77 0.36
N ASN A 18 -4.25 20.10 0.59
CA ASN A 18 -4.97 20.18 1.85
C ASN A 18 -4.14 19.61 3.01
N ALA A 19 -3.49 18.46 2.82
CA ALA A 19 -2.58 17.88 3.82
C ALA A 19 -1.40 18.83 4.13
N ALA A 20 -0.79 19.42 3.10
CA ALA A 20 0.29 20.39 3.27
C ALA A 20 -0.18 21.66 3.98
N LEU A 21 -1.39 22.15 3.65
CA LEU A 21 -2.00 23.32 4.27
C LEU A 21 -2.28 23.07 5.76
N ILE A 22 -2.83 21.91 6.13
CA ILE A 22 -3.10 21.58 7.52
C ILE A 22 -1.79 21.46 8.31
N LEU A 23 -0.79 20.76 7.77
CA LEU A 23 0.51 20.62 8.42
C LEU A 23 1.23 21.96 8.54
N GLY A 24 1.18 22.80 7.49
CA GLY A 24 1.75 24.14 7.48
C GLY A 24 1.05 25.10 8.45
N ALA A 25 -0.28 25.10 8.46
CA ALA A 25 -1.08 25.87 9.42
C ALA A 25 -0.80 25.42 10.86
N SER A 26 -0.72 24.11 11.11
CA SER A 26 -0.33 23.55 12.41
C SER A 26 1.06 24.03 12.83
N GLN A 27 2.03 24.07 11.90
CA GLN A 27 3.37 24.59 12.17
C GLN A 27 3.39 26.09 12.51
N LEU A 28 2.59 26.90 11.80
CA LEU A 28 2.53 28.36 11.98
C LEU A 28 1.74 28.79 13.22
N LEU A 29 0.62 28.11 13.51
CA LEU A 29 -0.30 28.44 14.61
C LEU A 29 0.14 27.80 15.94
N SER A 30 0.99 26.76 15.91
CA SER A 30 1.44 26.09 17.12
C SER A 30 2.51 26.87 17.87
N SER A 31 2.29 27.11 19.16
CA SER A 31 3.33 27.61 20.07
C SER A 31 4.31 26.48 20.39
N ARG A 32 5.36 26.37 19.58
CA ARG A 32 6.41 25.36 19.76
C ARG A 32 7.40 25.79 20.84
N ARG A 33 7.43 25.07 21.95
CA ARG A 33 8.54 25.14 22.92
C ARG A 33 9.52 24.02 22.64
N LEU A 34 10.58 24.34 21.91
CA LEU A 34 11.69 23.43 21.62
C LEU A 34 12.58 23.34 22.86
N THR A 35 12.48 22.25 23.59
CA THR A 35 13.35 21.94 24.73
C THR A 35 14.07 20.63 24.43
N THR A 36 15.32 20.49 24.88
CA THR A 36 16.15 19.29 24.65
C THR A 36 15.40 18.00 24.98
N VAL A 37 14.76 17.95 26.15
CA VAL A 37 13.95 16.81 26.64
C VAL A 37 12.76 16.46 25.73
N LYS A 38 12.18 17.43 25.00
CA LYS A 38 11.05 17.16 24.09
C LYS A 38 11.50 16.62 22.73
N GLY A 39 12.78 16.76 22.41
CA GLY A 39 13.38 16.21 21.18
C GLY A 39 14.01 14.83 21.38
N GLU A 40 14.06 14.33 22.61
CA GLU A 40 14.57 13.01 22.93
C GLU A 40 13.55 11.92 22.56
N ALA A 41 14.05 10.72 22.23
CA ALA A 41 13.19 9.57 21.97
C ALA A 41 12.43 9.20 23.25
N TYR A 42 11.16 8.81 23.09
CA TYR A 42 10.34 8.41 24.22
C TYR A 42 10.79 7.04 24.76
N GLU A 43 11.28 7.01 26.00
CA GLU A 43 11.69 5.79 26.71
C GLU A 43 11.21 5.84 28.18
N SER A 44 9.93 6.20 28.39
CA SER A 44 9.29 6.29 29.72
C SER A 44 10.06 7.08 30.79
N GLY A 45 10.86 8.08 30.38
CA GLY A 45 11.66 8.92 31.28
C GLY A 45 13.09 8.42 31.53
N MET A 46 13.49 7.31 30.90
CA MET A 46 14.85 6.79 30.92
C MET A 46 15.64 7.29 29.69
N PRO A 47 16.97 7.37 29.75
CA PRO A 47 17.77 7.59 28.55
C PRO A 47 17.59 6.41 27.60
N SER A 48 17.54 6.67 26.29
CA SER A 48 17.48 5.60 25.30
C SER A 48 18.73 4.73 25.37
N LEU A 49 18.54 3.42 25.57
CA LEU A 49 19.63 2.45 25.70
C LEU A 49 19.74 1.64 24.40
N GLY A 50 20.98 1.51 23.89
CA GLY A 50 21.29 0.64 22.76
C GLY A 50 21.26 1.33 21.38
N GLN A 51 21.51 0.53 20.35
CA GLN A 51 21.48 0.96 18.95
C GLN A 51 20.17 0.47 18.32
N ALA A 52 19.43 1.34 17.63
CA ALA A 52 18.17 1.00 16.95
C ALA A 52 18.34 0.10 15.69
N ARG A 53 19.50 -0.55 15.52
CA ARG A 53 19.82 -1.42 14.37
C ARG A 53 19.88 -2.87 14.81
N GLU A 54 18.78 -3.36 15.35
CA GLU A 54 18.63 -4.79 15.61
C GLU A 54 18.11 -5.52 14.38
N ARG A 55 18.41 -6.81 14.31
CA ARG A 55 17.84 -7.67 13.27
C ARG A 55 16.37 -7.91 13.61
N PHE A 56 15.49 -7.27 12.85
CA PHE A 56 14.07 -7.56 12.90
C PHE A 56 13.80 -9.00 12.46
N SER A 57 12.73 -9.57 12.98
CA SER A 57 12.34 -10.96 12.67
C SER A 57 12.16 -11.16 11.16
N VAL A 58 12.69 -12.28 10.64
CA VAL A 58 12.55 -12.68 9.22
C VAL A 58 11.08 -12.87 8.83
N LYS A 59 10.17 -13.01 9.80
CA LYS A 59 8.71 -13.10 9.57
C LYS A 59 8.18 -11.95 8.72
N PHE A 60 8.66 -10.71 8.92
CA PHE A 60 8.23 -9.57 8.11
C PHE A 60 8.64 -9.70 6.65
N TYR A 61 9.83 -10.24 6.40
CA TYR A 61 10.31 -10.52 5.05
C TYR A 61 9.47 -11.60 4.36
N LEU A 62 9.16 -12.70 5.06
CA LEU A 62 8.33 -13.77 4.51
C LEU A 62 6.93 -13.27 4.14
N VAL A 63 6.30 -12.45 5.00
CA VAL A 63 5.00 -11.84 4.71
C VAL A 63 5.07 -10.88 3.52
N ALA A 64 6.10 -10.03 3.44
CA ALA A 64 6.27 -9.11 2.31
C ALA A 64 6.51 -9.85 0.99
N MET A 65 7.35 -10.90 1.00
CA MET A 65 7.61 -11.73 -0.17
C MET A 65 6.34 -12.44 -0.65
N LEU A 66 5.57 -13.01 0.27
CA LEU A 66 4.28 -13.64 -0.04
C LEU A 66 3.29 -12.62 -0.63
N PHE A 67 3.21 -11.41 -0.06
CA PHE A 67 2.38 -10.33 -0.59
C PHE A 67 2.75 -9.97 -2.03
N ILE A 68 4.04 -9.84 -2.35
CA ILE A 68 4.49 -9.52 -3.71
C ILE A 68 4.08 -10.61 -4.70
N VAL A 69 4.21 -11.89 -4.32
CA VAL A 69 3.81 -13.01 -5.17
C VAL A 69 2.30 -12.98 -5.45
N PHE A 70 1.47 -12.83 -4.41
CA PHE A 70 0.01 -12.72 -4.57
C PHE A 70 -0.45 -11.47 -5.35
N ASP A 71 0.25 -10.33 -5.19
CA ASP A 71 -0.05 -9.11 -5.93
C ASP A 71 0.24 -9.28 -7.43
N ILE A 72 1.35 -9.95 -7.76
CA ILE A 72 1.67 -10.34 -9.14
C ILE A 72 0.60 -11.29 -9.70
N GLU A 73 0.13 -12.26 -8.94
CA GLU A 73 -0.93 -13.18 -9.40
C GLU A 73 -2.23 -12.44 -9.72
N THR A 74 -2.60 -11.48 -8.88
CA THR A 74 -3.81 -10.67 -9.06
C THR A 74 -3.75 -9.84 -10.35
N ILE A 75 -2.56 -9.41 -10.79
CA ILE A 75 -2.40 -8.71 -12.06
C ILE A 75 -2.82 -9.57 -13.27
N PHE A 76 -2.73 -10.90 -13.16
CA PHE A 76 -3.18 -11.82 -14.20
C PHE A 76 -4.68 -12.11 -14.11
N LEU A 77 -5.24 -12.09 -12.90
CA LEU A 77 -6.68 -12.28 -12.68
C LEU A 77 -7.52 -11.15 -13.26
N ILE A 78 -7.05 -9.88 -13.15
CA ILE A 78 -7.83 -8.71 -13.55
C ILE A 78 -8.18 -8.71 -15.06
N PRO A 79 -7.23 -8.84 -16.00
CA PRO A 79 -7.55 -8.88 -17.43
C PRO A 79 -8.47 -10.04 -17.80
N TRP A 80 -8.25 -11.21 -17.21
CA TRP A 80 -9.13 -12.36 -17.42
C TRP A 80 -10.56 -12.05 -16.98
N ALA A 81 -10.74 -11.47 -15.80
CA ALA A 81 -12.06 -11.14 -15.26
C ALA A 81 -12.83 -10.13 -16.14
N VAL A 82 -12.12 -9.15 -16.70
CA VAL A 82 -12.69 -8.16 -17.62
C VAL A 82 -13.03 -8.77 -18.99
N ALA A 83 -12.17 -9.66 -19.51
CA ALA A 83 -12.37 -10.30 -20.81
C ALA A 83 -13.41 -11.43 -20.77
N PHE A 84 -13.61 -12.07 -19.62
CA PHE A 84 -14.54 -13.20 -19.46
C PHE A 84 -15.97 -12.86 -19.92
N GLN A 85 -16.42 -11.62 -19.70
CA GLN A 85 -17.76 -11.17 -20.11
C GLN A 85 -17.95 -11.11 -21.64
N GLN A 86 -16.87 -11.14 -22.44
CA GLN A 86 -16.92 -11.00 -23.89
C GLN A 86 -16.88 -12.34 -24.63
N LEU A 87 -16.68 -13.46 -23.92
CA LEU A 87 -16.34 -14.77 -24.50
C LEU A 87 -17.42 -15.83 -24.19
N GLU A 88 -18.68 -15.52 -24.49
CA GLU A 88 -19.85 -16.36 -24.18
C GLU A 88 -19.77 -17.79 -24.75
N GLY A 89 -19.15 -17.97 -25.92
CA GLY A 89 -19.05 -19.29 -26.58
C GLY A 89 -18.03 -20.27 -25.97
N MET A 90 -17.11 -19.78 -25.13
CA MET A 90 -16.04 -20.59 -24.50
C MET A 90 -16.01 -20.46 -22.98
N ALA A 91 -17.04 -19.87 -22.37
CA ALA A 91 -17.08 -19.54 -20.94
C ALA A 91 -16.77 -20.73 -20.03
N GLY A 92 -17.23 -21.94 -20.37
CA GLY A 92 -16.96 -23.15 -19.58
C GLY A 92 -15.48 -23.54 -19.52
N ILE A 93 -14.76 -23.44 -20.64
CA ILE A 93 -13.33 -23.80 -20.72
C ILE A 93 -12.49 -22.72 -20.02
N LEU A 94 -12.80 -21.44 -20.27
CA LEU A 94 -12.10 -20.31 -19.64
C LEU A 94 -12.24 -20.29 -18.12
N LEU A 95 -13.39 -20.74 -17.60
CA LEU A 95 -13.63 -20.85 -16.16
C LEU A 95 -12.84 -22.03 -15.56
N LEU A 96 -12.74 -23.15 -16.29
CA LEU A 96 -11.92 -24.29 -15.88
C LEU A 96 -10.42 -23.95 -15.84
N GLU A 97 -9.92 -23.23 -16.85
CA GLU A 97 -8.53 -22.75 -16.88
C GLU A 97 -8.23 -21.84 -15.69
N MET A 98 -9.13 -20.90 -15.38
CA MET A 98 -8.95 -20.00 -14.24
C MET A 98 -9.07 -20.72 -12.89
N LEU A 99 -9.99 -21.66 -12.75
CA LEU A 99 -10.07 -22.51 -11.56
C LEU A 99 -8.79 -23.31 -11.34
N THR A 100 -8.22 -23.84 -12.42
CA THR A 100 -6.95 -24.58 -12.38
C THR A 100 -5.80 -23.65 -11.99
N PHE A 101 -5.75 -22.44 -12.57
CA PHE A 101 -4.77 -21.41 -12.21
C PHE A 101 -4.84 -21.08 -10.71
N VAL A 102 -6.03 -20.72 -10.20
CA VAL A 102 -6.22 -20.41 -8.78
C VAL A 102 -5.90 -21.60 -7.87
N ALA A 103 -6.22 -22.83 -8.29
CA ALA A 103 -5.89 -24.03 -7.52
C ALA A 103 -4.36 -24.26 -7.43
N ILE A 104 -3.62 -24.02 -8.51
CA ILE A 104 -2.15 -24.10 -8.49
C ILE A 104 -1.57 -23.05 -7.54
N LEU A 105 -2.08 -21.82 -7.60
CA LEU A 105 -1.65 -20.73 -6.73
C LEU A 105 -1.98 -20.99 -5.26
N GLY A 106 -3.15 -21.55 -4.97
CA GLY A 106 -3.55 -21.89 -3.60
C GLY A 106 -2.77 -23.06 -2.98
N VAL A 107 -2.06 -23.85 -3.80
CA VAL A 107 -1.18 -24.94 -3.33
C VAL A 107 0.26 -24.45 -3.11
N GLY A 108 0.69 -23.43 -3.86
CA GLY A 108 1.99 -22.77 -3.69
C GLY A 108 2.08 -21.95 -2.42
#